data_AF-F5Y3V5-F1
#
_entry.id   AF-F5Y3V5-F1
#
_cell.length_a   1.000
_cell.length_b   1.000
_cell.length_c   1.000
_cell.angle_alpha   90.00
_cell.angle_beta   90.00
_cell.angle_gamma   90.00
#
_symmetry.space_group_name_H-M   'P 1'
#
loop_
_entity.id
_entity.type
_entity.pdbx_description
1 polymer ?
#
loop_
_entity_poly.entity_id
_entity_poly.type
_entity_poly.pdbx_seq_one_letter_code
_entity_poly.pdbx_strand_id
1 'polypeptide(L)'
;MPNLSIKDVPEAWAEALRQRAARNHRSLQGELMALVEQAVHGAQAGPQAPGSSSEVRVDDPDPGRPRIVGYDKRGWPIVRQGWKTPEQVIAELRQKYPHPVSGQLLGRDIIREDRDSR
;
A
#
# COMPACT_ATOMS: atom_id res chain seq x y z
N MET A 1 -16.25 -27.86 -9.18
CA MET A 1 -14.92 -27.69 -8.54
C MET A 1 -14.15 -26.65 -9.33
N PRO A 2 -13.73 -25.52 -8.74
CA PRO A 2 -12.91 -24.54 -9.44
C PRO A 2 -11.52 -25.13 -9.73
N ASN A 3 -11.05 -24.99 -10.96
CA ASN A 3 -9.73 -25.45 -11.40
C ASN A 3 -8.92 -24.24 -11.88
N LEU A 4 -7.67 -24.12 -11.44
CA LEU A 4 -6.74 -23.06 -11.84
C LEU A 4 -5.62 -23.69 -12.68
N SER A 5 -5.48 -23.22 -13.91
CA SER A 5 -4.37 -23.60 -14.79
C SER A 5 -3.55 -22.37 -15.12
N ILE A 6 -2.24 -22.45 -14.92
CA ILE A 6 -1.28 -21.39 -15.26
C ILE A 6 -0.50 -21.86 -16.49
N LYS A 7 -0.54 -21.06 -17.56
CA LYS A 7 0.22 -21.29 -18.79
C LYS A 7 1.51 -20.47 -18.78
N ASP A 8 2.49 -20.93 -19.56
CA ASP A 8 3.76 -20.22 -19.79
C ASP A 8 4.57 -19.96 -18.51
N VAL A 9 4.56 -20.92 -17.58
CA VAL A 9 5.38 -20.85 -16.37
C VAL A 9 6.85 -21.00 -16.76
N PRO A 10 7.73 -20.04 -16.41
CA PRO A 10 9.17 -20.19 -16.64
C PRO A 10 9.72 -21.44 -15.95
N GLU A 11 10.56 -22.21 -16.64
CA GLU A 11 11.12 -23.47 -16.11
C GLU A 11 11.83 -23.27 -14.77
N ALA A 12 12.55 -22.16 -14.62
CA ALA A 12 13.24 -21.80 -13.38
C ALA A 12 12.26 -21.65 -12.18
N TRP A 13 11.03 -21.18 -12.42
CA TRP A 13 10.02 -21.04 -11.37
C TRP A 13 9.39 -22.39 -11.03
N ALA A 14 9.10 -23.21 -12.05
CA ALA A 14 8.59 -24.56 -11.84
C ALA A 14 9.56 -25.42 -11.02
N GLU A 15 10.86 -25.31 -11.31
CA GLU A 15 11.92 -26.01 -10.59
C GLU A 15 12.05 -25.51 -9.14
N ALA A 16 12.05 -24.19 -8.92
CA ALA A 16 12.07 -23.61 -7.57
C ALA A 16 10.86 -24.07 -6.73
N LEU A 17 9.67 -24.14 -7.33
CA LEU A 17 8.46 -24.66 -6.67
C LEU A 17 8.57 -26.15 -6.33
N ARG A 18 9.10 -26.98 -7.24
CA ARG A 18 9.35 -28.40 -6.98
C ARG A 18 10.34 -28.61 -5.83
N GLN A 19 11.44 -27.86 -5.81
CA GLN A 19 12.43 -27.93 -4.73
C GLN A 19 11.83 -27.49 -3.38
N ARG A 20 11.04 -26.42 -3.38
CA ARG A 20 10.34 -25.96 -2.18
C ARG A 20 9.33 -27.00 -1.67
N ALA A 21 8.54 -27.60 -2.56
CA ALA A 21 7.61 -28.67 -2.22
C ALA A 21 8.34 -29.88 -1.61
N ALA A 22 9.48 -30.28 -2.18
CA ALA A 22 10.32 -31.35 -1.64
C ALA A 22 10.84 -31.03 -0.22
N ARG A 23 11.28 -29.79 0.02
CA ARG A 23 11.72 -29.32 1.35
C ARG A 23 10.60 -29.32 2.38
N ASN A 24 9.39 -28.97 1.97
CA ASN A 24 8.21 -28.97 2.84
C ASN A 24 7.51 -30.34 2.93
N HIS A 25 8.05 -31.37 2.26
CA HIS A 25 7.46 -32.71 2.14
C HIS A 25 6.01 -32.70 1.63
N ARG A 26 5.71 -31.84 0.65
CA ARG A 26 4.38 -31.65 0.05
C ARG A 26 4.40 -31.97 -1.44
N SER A 27 3.24 -32.29 -2.00
CA SER A 27 3.06 -32.34 -3.46
C SER A 27 3.13 -30.93 -4.05
N LEU A 28 3.48 -30.82 -5.34
CA LEU A 28 3.54 -29.53 -6.03
C LEU A 28 2.20 -28.77 -5.95
N GLN A 29 1.09 -29.48 -6.11
CA GLN A 29 -0.25 -28.90 -5.98
C GLN A 29 -0.53 -28.43 -4.55
N GLY A 30 -0.10 -29.18 -3.53
CA GLY A 30 -0.23 -28.78 -2.13
C GLY A 30 0.61 -27.54 -1.79
N GLU A 31 1.82 -27.42 -2.34
CA GLU A 31 2.65 -26.23 -2.18
C GLU A 31 2.03 -25.01 -2.85
N LEU A 32 1.46 -25.18 -4.06
CA LEU A 32 0.72 -24.11 -4.75
C LEU A 32 -0.50 -23.65 -3.96
N MET A 33 -1.27 -24.59 -3.41
CA MET A 33 -2.42 -24.26 -2.55
C MET A 33 -1.99 -23.50 -1.30
N ALA A 34 -0.91 -23.93 -0.63
CA ALA A 34 -0.38 -23.23 0.54
C ALA A 34 0.11 -21.81 0.21
N LEU A 35 0.74 -21.61 -0.96
CA LEU A 35 1.17 -20.29 -1.43
C LEU A 35 -0.02 -19.39 -1.76
N VAL A 36 -1.06 -19.92 -2.40
CA VAL A 36 -2.29 -19.17 -2.69
C VAL A 36 -3.01 -18.81 -1.39
N GLU A 37 -3.14 -19.76 -0.46
CA GLU A 37 -3.70 -19.52 0.88
C GLU A 37 -2.91 -18.41 1.61
N GLN A 38 -1.58 -18.50 1.62
CA GLN A 38 -0.73 -17.46 2.20
C GLN A 38 -0.84 -16.12 1.47
N ALA A 39 -1.03 -16.09 0.15
CA ALA A 39 -1.22 -14.83 -0.57
C ALA A 39 -2.61 -14.23 -0.28
N VAL A 40 -3.65 -15.04 -0.13
CA VAL A 40 -5.00 -14.58 0.19
C VAL A 40 -5.07 -14.09 1.65
N HIS A 41 -4.51 -14.84 2.60
CA HIS A 41 -4.50 -14.47 4.01
C HIS A 41 -3.39 -13.48 4.38
N GLY A 42 -2.24 -13.53 3.71
CA GLY A 42 -1.14 -12.58 3.86
C GLY A 42 -1.34 -11.28 3.08
N ALA A 43 -2.20 -11.24 2.06
CA ALA A 43 -2.70 -9.97 1.54
C ALA A 43 -3.66 -9.29 2.54
N GLN A 44 -4.31 -10.06 3.42
CA GLN A 44 -5.12 -9.53 4.53
C GLN A 44 -4.24 -9.16 5.74
N ALA A 45 -3.10 -9.84 5.93
CA ALA A 45 -2.11 -9.54 6.96
C ALA A 45 -0.84 -8.94 6.33
N GLY A 46 -0.81 -7.60 6.21
CA GLY A 46 0.40 -6.85 5.88
C GLY A 46 1.61 -7.27 6.76
N PRO A 47 2.85 -7.05 6.28
CA PRO A 47 4.02 -7.81 6.68
C PRO A 47 4.30 -7.69 8.18
N GLN A 48 4.10 -8.79 8.92
CA GLN A 48 4.56 -8.95 10.29
C GLN A 48 5.96 -9.58 10.26
N ALA A 49 6.96 -8.79 10.67
CA ALA A 49 8.28 -9.30 11.01
C ALA A 49 8.22 -10.07 12.36
N PRO A 50 9.00 -11.14 12.55
CA PRO A 50 8.94 -11.95 13.75
C PRO A 50 9.75 -11.31 14.88
N GLY A 51 9.08 -10.95 15.97
CA GLY A 51 9.74 -10.39 17.15
C GLY A 51 8.82 -10.26 18.35
N SER A 52 8.92 -11.25 19.24
CA SER A 52 8.54 -11.23 20.67
C SER A 52 7.09 -10.96 21.06
N SER A 53 6.42 -12.07 21.38
CA SER A 53 5.66 -12.30 22.63
C SER A 53 5.44 -11.08 23.53
N SER A 54 4.36 -10.34 23.31
CA SER A 54 3.43 -9.84 24.34
C SER A 54 2.37 -8.97 23.67
N GLU A 55 1.19 -9.56 23.49
CA GLU A 55 -0.12 -8.91 23.61
C GLU A 55 -0.22 -7.46 23.11
N VAL A 56 -0.41 -7.24 21.80
CA VAL A 56 -0.86 -5.94 21.28
C VAL A 56 -2.24 -6.09 20.65
N ARG A 57 -3.19 -5.40 21.28
CA ARG A 57 -4.59 -5.24 20.86
C ARG A 57 -4.69 -4.79 19.40
N VAL A 58 -5.70 -5.31 18.71
CA VAL A 58 -5.99 -5.15 17.27
C VAL A 58 -6.49 -3.75 16.86
N ASP A 59 -6.54 -2.76 17.76
CA ASP A 59 -7.23 -1.49 17.47
C ASP A 59 -6.39 -0.25 17.76
N ASP A 60 -5.20 -0.14 17.17
CA ASP A 60 -4.49 1.14 17.09
C ASP A 60 -3.79 1.28 15.73
N PRO A 61 -4.34 2.07 14.78
CA PRO A 61 -3.66 2.31 13.51
C PRO A 61 -2.45 3.22 13.79
N ASP A 62 -1.25 2.64 13.81
CA ASP A 62 0.01 3.37 13.91
C ASP A 62 0.03 4.49 12.84
N PRO A 63 -0.10 5.76 13.27
CA PRO A 63 -0.31 6.87 12.36
C PRO A 63 0.88 7.08 11.42
N GLY A 64 2.10 6.73 11.84
CA GLY A 64 3.32 7.13 11.16
C GLY A 64 3.71 6.33 9.91
N ARG A 65 3.01 5.22 9.60
CA ARG A 65 3.49 4.28 8.59
C ARG A 65 3.01 4.66 7.17
N PRO A 66 3.93 4.92 6.23
CA PRO A 66 3.55 5.12 4.84
C PRO A 66 2.80 3.91 4.28
N ARG A 67 1.58 4.12 3.79
CA ARG A 67 0.77 3.07 3.18
C ARG A 67 0.91 3.11 1.67
N ILE A 68 1.37 2.03 1.07
CA ILE A 68 1.39 1.89 -0.40
C ILE A 68 -0.07 1.79 -0.86
N VAL A 69 -0.51 2.74 -1.70
CA VAL A 69 -1.89 2.81 -2.22
C VAL A 69 -1.99 2.39 -3.69
N GLY A 70 -0.85 2.17 -4.36
CA GLY A 70 -0.80 1.69 -5.73
C GLY A 70 0.61 1.65 -6.28
N TYR A 71 0.74 1.39 -7.58
CA TYR A 71 2.00 1.47 -8.32
C TYR A 71 1.77 2.31 -9.57
N ASP A 72 2.74 3.14 -9.95
CA ASP A 72 2.67 3.93 -11.18
C ASP A 72 2.92 3.06 -12.43
N LYS A 73 2.80 3.66 -13.62
CA LYS A 73 3.02 2.97 -14.92
C LYS A 73 4.47 2.49 -15.12
N ARG A 74 5.40 2.93 -14.28
CA ARG A 74 6.82 2.58 -14.28
C ARG A 74 7.18 1.62 -13.14
N GLY A 75 6.19 1.14 -12.37
CA GLY A 75 6.35 0.19 -11.27
C GLY A 75 6.77 0.79 -9.92
N TRP A 76 6.77 2.11 -9.76
CA TRP A 76 7.12 2.76 -8.50
C TRP A 76 5.94 2.75 -7.54
N PRO A 77 6.13 2.47 -6.23
CA PRO A 77 5.05 2.48 -5.26
C PRO A 77 4.53 3.91 -5.06
N ILE A 78 3.22 4.08 -5.22
CA ILE A 78 2.50 5.29 -4.84
C ILE A 78 2.24 5.19 -3.35
N VAL A 79 2.96 6.00 -2.57
CA VAL A 79 2.90 5.96 -1.11
C VAL A 79 2.00 7.07 -0.60
N ARG A 80 0.96 6.70 0.14
CA ARG A 80 0.19 7.64 0.95
C ARG A 80 0.98 7.89 2.24
N GLN A 81 1.69 9.00 2.24
CA GLN A 81 2.30 9.57 3.44
C GLN A 81 1.23 10.35 4.19
N GLY A 82 1.25 10.24 5.52
CA GLY A 82 0.34 10.99 6.38
C GLY A 82 -0.51 10.09 7.24
N TRP A 83 -0.54 10.46 8.52
CA TRP A 83 -1.27 9.77 9.55
C TRP A 83 -2.74 10.15 9.66
N LYS A 84 -3.12 11.27 9.06
CA LYS A 84 -4.48 11.79 9.12
C LYS A 84 -5.31 11.28 7.97
N THR A 85 -6.54 10.89 8.26
CA THR A 85 -7.52 10.62 7.19
C THR A 85 -7.92 11.94 6.51
N PRO A 86 -8.42 11.91 5.26
CA PRO A 86 -8.92 13.12 4.58
C PRO A 86 -9.95 13.88 5.42
N GLU A 87 -10.82 13.15 6.10
CA GLU A 87 -11.88 13.69 6.94
C GLU A 87 -11.29 14.42 8.15
N GLN A 88 -10.24 13.86 8.77
CA GLN A 88 -9.52 14.50 9.87
C GLN A 88 -8.80 15.78 9.41
N VAL A 89 -8.15 15.75 8.24
CA VAL A 89 -7.52 16.94 7.66
C VAL A 89 -8.57 18.01 7.37
N ILE A 90 -9.72 17.65 6.80
CA ILE A 90 -10.82 18.59 6.53
C ILE A 90 -11.37 19.16 7.83
N ALA A 91 -11.58 18.33 8.86
CA ALA A 91 -12.07 18.77 10.15
C ALA A 91 -11.10 19.76 10.82
N GLU A 92 -9.81 19.45 10.82
CA GLU A 92 -8.77 20.33 11.36
C GLU A 92 -8.66 21.64 10.57
N LEU A 93 -8.72 21.58 9.24
CA LEU A 93 -8.72 22.79 8.41
C LEU A 93 -9.94 23.67 8.69
N ARG A 94 -11.12 23.07 8.88
CA ARG A 94 -12.34 23.80 9.28
C ARG A 94 -12.22 24.40 10.68
N GLN A 95 -11.57 23.70 11.61
CA GLN A 95 -11.34 24.21 12.96
C GLN A 95 -10.32 25.36 12.98
N LYS A 96 -9.24 25.22 12.21
CA LYS A 96 -8.16 26.21 12.13
C LYS A 96 -8.55 27.44 11.32
N TYR A 97 -9.36 27.25 10.28
CA TYR A 97 -9.86 28.30 9.39
C TYR A 97 -11.39 28.24 9.32
N PRO A 98 -12.09 28.72 10.38
CA PRO A 98 -13.55 28.66 10.45
C PRO A 98 -14.25 29.56 9.43
N HIS A 99 -13.55 30.57 8.91
CA HIS A 99 -14.02 31.44 7.84
C HIS A 99 -13.15 31.26 6.58
N PRO A 100 -13.73 31.41 5.38
CA PRO A 100 -12.95 31.41 4.15
C PRO A 100 -11.83 32.46 4.21
N VAL A 101 -10.62 32.07 3.81
CA VAL A 101 -9.48 32.99 3.76
C VAL A 101 -9.73 34.01 2.64
N SER A 102 -9.83 35.28 3.00
CA SER A 102 -9.99 36.41 2.08
C SER A 102 -8.72 37.26 2.02
N GLY A 103 -8.58 38.10 0.99
CA GLY A 103 -7.48 39.07 0.88
C GLY A 103 -6.13 38.50 0.42
N GLN A 104 -6.09 37.24 -0.01
CA GLN A 104 -4.91 36.65 -0.66
C GLN A 104 -4.80 37.16 -2.10
N LEU A 105 -3.57 37.29 -2.59
CA LEU A 105 -3.32 37.59 -4.00
C LEU A 105 -3.91 36.47 -4.87
N LEU A 106 -4.68 36.86 -5.88
CA LEU A 106 -5.17 35.89 -6.85
C LEU A 106 -4.01 35.49 -7.76
N GLY A 107 -4.00 34.24 -8.24
CA GLY A 107 -2.95 33.77 -9.16
C GLY A 107 -2.76 34.67 -10.38
N ARG A 108 -3.84 35.29 -10.88
CA ARG A 108 -3.78 36.28 -11.97
C ARG A 108 -2.99 37.54 -11.62
N ASP A 109 -3.03 37.98 -10.37
CA ASP A 109 -2.39 39.22 -9.93
C ASP A 109 -0.88 38.97 -9.76
N ILE A 110 -0.51 37.79 -9.25
CA ILE A 110 0.88 37.29 -9.23
C ILE A 110 1.47 37.23 -10.64
N ILE A 111 0.72 36.71 -11.61
CA ILE A 111 1.17 36.60 -13.02
C ILE A 111 1.35 37.98 -13.67
N ARG A 112 0.46 38.94 -13.37
CA ARG A 112 0.57 40.30 -13.90
C ARG A 112 1.80 41.01 -13.35
N GLU A 113 2.05 40.92 -12.05
CA GLU A 113 3.22 41.51 -11.40
C GLU A 113 4.54 40.97 -11.98
N ASP A 114 4.68 39.66 -12.17
CA ASP A 114 5.88 39.07 -12.79
C ASP A 114 6.08 39.54 -14.24
N ARG A 115 4.98 39.70 -15.00
CA ARG A 115 5.05 40.17 -16.38
C ARG A 115 5.44 41.64 -16.45
N ASP A 116 4.85 42.48 -15.60
CA ASP A 116 5.05 43.93 -15.62
C ASP A 116 6.42 44.33 -15.02
N SER A 117 7.12 43.39 -14.36
CA SER A 117 8.48 43.55 -13.81
C SER A 117 9.62 43.16 -14.78
N ARG A 118 9.30 42.70 -15.99
CA ARG A 118 10.25 42.30 -17.05
C ARG A 118 10.42 43.41 -18.09
#